data_AF-A0A7K4MWW5-F1
#
_entry.id   AF-A0A7K4MWW5-F1
#
_cell.length_a   1.000
_cell.length_b   1.000
_cell.length_c   1.000
_cell.angle_alpha   90.00
_cell.angle_beta   90.00
_cell.angle_gamma   90.00
#
_symmetry.space_group_name_H-M   'P 1'
#
loop_
_entity.id
_entity.type
_entity.pdbx_description
1 polymer ?
#
loop_
_entity_poly.entity_id
_entity_poly.type
_entity_poly.pdbx_seq_one_letter_code
_entity_poly.pdbx_strand_id
1 'polypeptide(L)' 'MKAKKLENLEYVKEYYGYNNEKAKSALDILNDEQISAIKIKLNKGGRDGRS' A
#
# COMPACT_ATOMS: atom_id res chain seq x y z
N MET A 1 7.87 -1.51 14.97
CA MET A 1 6.48 -1.58 14.46
C MET A 1 5.98 -0.31 13.76
N LYS A 2 6.51 0.92 14.00
CA LYS A 2 5.97 2.16 13.38
C LYS A 2 6.27 2.34 11.88
N ALA A 3 7.40 1.85 11.38
CA ALA A 3 7.83 2.05 9.99
C ALA A 3 6.86 1.46 8.95
N LYS A 4 6.37 0.23 9.18
CA LYS A 4 5.45 -0.46 8.25
C LYS A 4 4.16 0.31 8.00
N LYS A 5 3.58 0.97 9.01
CA LYS A 5 2.36 1.78 8.83
C LYS A 5 2.62 3.01 7.96
N LEU A 6 3.79 3.62 8.07
CA LEU A 6 4.16 4.78 7.27
C LEU A 6 4.41 4.37 5.80
N GLU A 7 5.13 3.27 5.58
CA GLU A 7 5.33 2.72 4.23
C GLU A 7 4.00 2.36 3.56
N ASN A 8 3.10 1.67 4.27
CA ASN A 8 1.80 1.32 3.72
C ASN A 8 0.96 2.56 3.40
N LEU A 9 1.03 3.60 4.24
CA LEU A 9 0.35 4.87 3.99
C LEU A 9 0.85 5.52 2.69
N GLU A 10 2.17 5.55 2.47
CA GLU A 10 2.77 6.11 1.25
C GLU A 10 2.31 5.34 0.00
N TYR A 11 2.27 4.01 0.06
CA TYR A 11 1.76 3.18 -1.05
C TYR A 11 0.29 3.46 -1.36
N VAL A 12 -0.56 3.63 -0.35
CA VAL A 12 -1.98 3.97 -0.54
C VAL A 12 -2.14 5.38 -1.12
N LYS A 13 -1.31 6.35 -0.69
CA LYS A 13 -1.30 7.70 -1.25
C LYS A 13 -0.91 7.69 -2.72
N GLU A 14 0.15 6.98 -3.09
CA GLU A 14 0.67 6.91 -4.46
C GLU A 14 -0.30 6.19 -5.41
N TYR A 15 -0.89 5.08 -4.96
CA TYR A 15 -1.79 4.27 -5.79
C TYR A 15 -3.16 4.91 -6.06
N TYR A 16 -3.75 5.56 -5.04
CA TYR A 16 -5.07 6.18 -5.16
C TYR A 16 -5.03 7.72 -5.31
N GLY A 17 -3.85 8.35 -5.24
CA GLY A 17 -3.73 9.80 -5.22
C GLY A 17 -4.32 10.45 -3.96
N TYR A 18 -4.29 9.74 -2.82
CA TYR A 18 -4.92 10.20 -1.59
C TYR A 18 -4.02 11.17 -0.79
N ASN A 19 -4.67 12.08 -0.07
CA ASN A 19 -4.01 12.89 0.95
C ASN A 19 -3.78 12.04 2.23
N ASN A 20 -3.06 12.59 3.22
CA ASN A 20 -2.70 11.82 4.41
C ASN A 20 -3.93 11.28 5.17
N GLU A 21 -5.00 12.06 5.28
CA GLU A 21 -6.20 11.68 6.03
C GLU A 21 -6.97 10.56 5.32
N LYS A 22 -7.23 10.71 4.02
CA LYS A 22 -7.87 9.69 3.19
C LYS A 22 -7.04 8.41 3.15
N ALA A 23 -5.71 8.53 3.09
CA ALA A 23 -4.83 7.36 3.12
C ALA A 23 -4.87 6.63 4.46
N LYS A 24 -4.99 7.34 5.60
CA LYS A 24 -5.17 6.72 6.91
C LYS A 24 -6.49 5.96 6.99
N SER A 25 -7.59 6.59 6.54
CA SER A 25 -8.91 5.93 6.50
C SER A 25 -8.90 4.71 5.59
N ALA A 26 -8.30 4.83 4.40
CA ALA A 26 -8.16 3.70 3.49
C ALA A 26 -7.29 2.59 4.10
N LEU A 27 -6.19 2.92 4.77
CA LEU A 27 -5.34 1.93 5.45
C LEU A 27 -6.10 1.13 6.53
N ASP A 28 -7.06 1.76 7.20
CA ASP A 28 -7.89 1.12 8.23
C ASP A 28 -8.94 0.17 7.63
N ILE A 29 -9.40 0.47 6.42
CA ILE A 29 -10.37 -0.34 5.66
C ILE A 29 -9.67 -1.46 4.87
N LEU A 30 -8.44 -1.23 4.41
CA LEU A 30 -7.68 -2.13 3.56
C LEU A 30 -7.02 -3.25 4.36
N ASN A 31 -7.16 -4.48 3.88
CA ASN A 31 -6.49 -5.65 4.46
C ASN A 31 -5.06 -5.83 3.91
N ASP A 32 -4.23 -6.60 4.60
CA ASP A 32 -2.84 -6.88 4.20
C ASP A 32 -2.69 -7.41 2.77
N GLU A 33 -3.67 -8.18 2.27
CA GLU A 33 -3.69 -8.69 0.89
C GLU A 33 -3.89 -7.55 -0.12
N GLN A 34 -4.81 -6.63 0.16
CA GLN A 34 -5.04 -5.46 -0.69
C GLN A 34 -3.85 -4.51 -0.67
N ILE A 35 -3.23 -4.30 0.50
CA ILE A 35 -1.99 -3.53 0.63
C ILE A 35 -0.85 -4.20 -0.16
N SER A 36 -0.78 -5.53 -0.14
CA SER A 36 0.21 -6.29 -0.93
C SER A 36 -0.05 -6.15 -2.44
N ALA A 37 -1.31 -6.21 -2.88
CA ALA A 37 -1.69 -5.96 -4.26
C ALA A 37 -1.31 -4.54 -4.71
N ILE A 38 -1.53 -3.53 -3.86
CA ILE A 38 -1.10 -2.14 -4.12
C ILE A 38 0.42 -2.07 -4.27
N LYS A 39 1.18 -2.69 -3.38
CA LYS A 39 2.65 -2.74 -3.47
C LYS A 39 3.13 -3.38 -4.78
N ILE A 40 2.49 -4.48 -5.19
CA ILE A 40 2.77 -5.17 -6.45
C ILE A 40 2.45 -4.26 -7.64
N LYS A 41 1.28 -3.59 -7.63
CA LYS A 41 0.88 -2.65 -8.67
C LYS A 41 1.83 -1.47 -8.82
N LEU A 42 2.38 -0.99 -7.71
CA LEU A 42 3.41 0.06 -7.69
C LEU A 42 4.80 -0.48 -8.09
N ASN A 43 4.93 -1.74 -8.50
CA ASN A 43 6.20 -2.44 -8.74
C ASN A 43 7.18 -2.40 -7.53
N LYS A 44 6.67 -2.05 -6.34
CA LYS A 44 7.40 -2.04 -5.06
C LYS A 44 7.36 -3.41 -4.37
N GLY A 45 6.49 -4.32 -4.84
CA GLY A 45 6.44 -5.72 -4.47
C GLY A 45 7.04 -6.57 -5.57
N GLY A 46 8.28 -7.02 -5.39
CA GLY A 46 8.92 -7.95 -6.31
C GLY A 46 8.20 -9.31 -6.32
N ARG A 47 7.41 -9.55 -7.36
CA ARG A 47 7.07 -10.88 -7.91
C ARG A 47 6.40 -10.72 -9.28
N ASP A 48 7.19 -10.22 -10.23
CA ASP A 48 7.12 -10.78 -11.58
C ASP A 48 8.14 -11.95 -11.62
N GLY A 49 7.74 -13.08 -12.19
CA GLY A 49 8.40 -14.37 -12.03
C GLY A 49 7.39 -15.36 -11.45
N ARG A 50 6.40 -15.83 -12.20
CA ARG A 50 6.60 -16.81 -13.29
C ARG A 50 7.69 -17.82 -12.91
N SER A 51 7.30 -18.85 -12.18
CA SER A 51 7.75 -20.24 -12.33
C SER A 51 6.71 -21.12 -11.64
#